data_AF-A0A1S8C6D3-F1
#
_entry.id   AF-A0A1S8C6D3-F1
#
_cell.length_a   1.000
_cell.length_b   1.000
_cell.length_c   1.000
_cell.angle_alpha   90.00
_cell.angle_beta   90.00
_cell.angle_gamma   90.00
#
_symmetry.space_group_name_H-M   'P 1'
#
loop_
_entity.id
_entity.type
_entity.pdbx_description
1 polymer ?
#
loop_
_entity_poly.entity_id
_entity_poly.type
_entity_poly.pdbx_seq_one_letter_code
_entity_poly.pdbx_strand_id
1 'polypeptide(L)'
;MTSDLHIGSYVGAPVRSPDGRPLGMLCCLSREDGAHLDGAAARTLELLAELIADRLTATLPSPDDARAREDRVRRVLETGTVVVH
;
A
#
# COMPACT_ATOMS: atom_id res chain seq x y z
N MET A 1 -0.40 -18.67 8.38
CA MET A 1 -1.65 -17.85 8.35
C MET A 1 -1.35 -16.54 9.06
N THR A 2 -2.14 -15.47 8.94
CA THR A 2 -1.83 -14.15 9.57
C THR A 2 -1.62 -14.19 11.10
N SER A 3 -2.03 -15.27 11.75
CA SER A 3 -1.74 -15.60 13.16
C SER A 3 -0.25 -15.72 13.49
N ASP A 4 0.60 -16.11 12.55
CA ASP A 4 2.05 -16.21 12.77
C ASP A 4 2.72 -14.81 12.92
N LEU A 5 2.04 -13.75 12.47
CA LEU A 5 2.52 -12.37 12.46
C LEU A 5 2.05 -11.53 13.67
N HIS A 6 1.25 -12.10 14.57
CA HIS A 6 0.66 -11.40 15.74
C HIS A 6 -0.12 -10.11 15.38
N ILE A 7 -0.91 -10.14 14.32
CA ILE A 7 -1.77 -9.01 13.92
C ILE A 7 -3.11 -9.12 14.65
N GLY A 8 -3.42 -8.15 15.51
CA GLY A 8 -4.70 -8.07 16.24
C GLY A 8 -5.77 -7.28 15.48
N SER A 9 -5.36 -6.36 14.60
CA SER A 9 -6.27 -5.58 13.78
C SER A 9 -5.61 -5.03 12.52
N TYR A 10 -6.43 -4.81 11.48
CA TYR A 10 -6.01 -4.33 10.17
C TYR A 10 -7.12 -3.51 9.52
N VAL A 11 -6.75 -2.37 8.94
CA VAL A 11 -7.61 -1.56 8.07
C VAL A 11 -6.79 -1.09 6.89
N GLY A 12 -7.38 -1.09 5.69
CA GLY A 12 -6.69 -0.67 4.48
C GLY A 12 -7.62 0.08 3.54
N ALA A 13 -7.06 1.06 2.84
CA ALA A 13 -7.75 1.81 1.79
C ALA A 13 -6.88 1.87 0.52
N PRO A 14 -7.45 1.63 -0.66
CA PRO A 14 -6.72 1.73 -1.93
C PRO A 14 -6.32 3.17 -2.24
N VAL A 15 -5.06 3.37 -2.62
CA VAL A 15 -4.56 4.63 -3.19
C VAL A 15 -4.74 4.53 -4.71
N ARG A 16 -5.47 5.45 -5.32
CA ARG A 16 -5.79 5.41 -6.75
C ARG A 16 -5.30 6.67 -7.46
N SER A 17 -4.90 6.54 -8.72
CA SER A 17 -4.66 7.69 -9.59
C SER A 17 -5.98 8.36 -9.99
N PRO A 18 -5.93 9.57 -10.58
CA PRO A 18 -7.14 10.30 -10.99
C PRO A 18 -8.02 9.54 -12.01
N ASP A 19 -7.43 8.62 -12.79
CA ASP A 19 -8.14 7.73 -13.72
C ASP A 19 -8.73 6.48 -13.03
N GLY A 20 -8.63 6.39 -11.70
CA GLY A 20 -9.16 5.29 -10.89
C GLY A 20 -8.27 4.04 -10.85
N ARG A 21 -7.10 4.04 -11.49
CA ARG A 21 -6.19 2.89 -11.43
C ARG A 21 -5.56 2.79 -10.03
N PRO A 22 -5.46 1.58 -9.44
CA PRO A 22 -4.79 1.42 -8.15
C PRO A 22 -3.29 1.69 -8.31
N LEU A 23 -2.77 2.62 -7.51
CA LEU A 23 -1.34 2.89 -7.34
C LEU A 23 -0.73 2.06 -6.21
N GLY A 24 -1.57 1.63 -5.25
CA GLY A 24 -1.17 0.82 -4.11
C GLY A 24 -2.25 0.78 -3.03
N MET A 25 -1.84 0.44 -1.81
CA MET A 25 -2.71 0.38 -0.63
C MET A 25 -2.09 1.20 0.51
N LEU A 26 -2.89 2.02 1.18
CA LEU A 26 -2.61 2.53 2.51
C LEU A 26 -3.11 1.48 3.51
N CYS A 27 -2.19 0.92 4.31
CA CYS A 27 -2.51 -0.11 5.29
C CYS A 27 -2.10 0.34 6.69
N CYS A 28 -2.98 0.12 7.66
CA CYS A 28 -2.68 0.28 9.08
C CYS A 28 -2.91 -1.05 9.79
N LEU A 29 -1.99 -1.40 10.68
CA LEU A 29 -1.98 -2.67 11.40
C LEU A 29 -1.58 -2.44 12.86
N SER A 30 -2.20 -3.18 13.77
CA SER A 30 -1.90 -3.16 15.19
C SER A 30 -1.94 -4.57 15.77
N ARG A 31 -1.27 -4.75 16.92
CA ARG A 31 -1.34 -5.98 17.73
C ARG A 31 -2.54 -5.99 18.66
N GLU A 32 -3.13 -4.82 18.91
CA GLU A 32 -4.32 -4.66 19.74
C GLU A 32 -5.59 -5.02 18.95
N ASP A 33 -6.65 -5.35 19.70
CA ASP A 33 -7.94 -5.61 19.09
C ASP A 33 -8.49 -4.34 18.39
N GLY A 34 -9.15 -4.57 17.26
CA GLY A 34 -9.61 -3.50 16.37
C GLY A 34 -10.93 -2.89 16.82
N ALA A 35 -11.22 -2.80 18.11
CA ALA A 35 -12.53 -2.35 18.61
C ALA A 35 -12.90 -0.92 18.15
N HIS A 36 -11.88 -0.12 17.83
CA HIS A 36 -12.00 1.23 17.28
C HIS A 36 -12.08 1.28 15.74
N LEU A 37 -11.87 0.15 15.05
CA LEU A 37 -11.97 0.05 13.60
C LEU A 37 -13.43 -0.12 13.19
N ASP A 38 -14.13 1.00 13.11
CA ASP A 38 -15.50 1.07 12.61
C ASP A 38 -15.54 1.67 11.19
N GLY A 39 -16.76 1.88 10.68
CA GLY A 39 -16.94 2.49 9.36
C GLY A 39 -16.42 3.93 9.27
N ALA A 40 -16.33 4.67 10.38
CA ALA A 40 -15.77 6.01 10.39
C ALA A 40 -14.24 5.94 10.24
N ALA A 41 -13.58 5.01 10.95
CA ALA A 41 -12.15 4.77 10.79
C ALA A 41 -11.77 4.39 9.35
N ALA A 42 -12.56 3.51 8.71
CA ALA A 42 -12.36 3.16 7.31
C ALA A 42 -12.50 4.39 6.39
N ARG A 43 -13.52 5.22 6.60
CA ARG A 43 -13.73 6.42 5.79
C ARG A 43 -12.64 7.48 5.99
N THR A 44 -12.13 7.62 7.21
CA THR A 44 -10.96 8.47 7.48
C THR A 44 -9.74 7.97 6.73
N LEU A 45 -9.51 6.66 6.68
CA LEU A 45 -8.41 6.07 5.94
C LEU A 45 -8.54 6.28 4.43
N GLU A 46 -9.76 6.25 3.90
CA GLU A 46 -10.04 6.59 2.48
C GLU A 46 -9.64 8.04 2.18
N LEU A 47 -10.04 9.00 3.01
CA LEU A 47 -9.64 10.42 2.85
C LEU A 47 -8.12 10.62 2.89
N LEU A 48 -7.43 9.87 3.76
CA LEU A 48 -5.97 9.89 3.82
C LEU A 48 -5.34 9.28 2.56
N ALA A 49 -5.91 8.19 2.05
CA ALA A 49 -5.46 7.55 0.81
C ALA A 49 -5.64 8.48 -0.41
N GLU A 50 -6.73 9.25 -0.46
CA GLU A 50 -6.96 10.28 -1.49
C GLU A 50 -5.92 11.41 -1.40
N LEU A 51 -5.66 11.93 -0.20
CA LEU A 51 -4.65 12.98 -0.01
C LEU A 51 -3.24 12.51 -0.43
N ILE A 52 -2.91 11.25 -0.13
CA ILE A 52 -1.67 10.62 -0.57
C ILE A 52 -1.64 10.51 -2.09
N ALA A 53 -2.74 10.08 -2.72
CA ALA A 53 -2.84 10.00 -4.18
C ALA A 53 -2.60 11.35 -4.86
N ASP A 54 -3.16 12.44 -4.32
CA ASP A 54 -2.95 13.79 -4.85
C ASP A 54 -1.47 14.19 -4.78
N ARG A 55 -0.83 13.93 -3.63
CA ARG A 55 0.59 14.25 -3.44
C ARG A 55 1.50 13.40 -4.32
N LEU A 56 1.17 12.13 -4.48
CA LEU A 56 1.84 11.21 -5.38
C LEU A 56 1.70 11.70 -6.81
N THR A 57 0.51 12.04 -7.29
CA THR A 57 0.29 12.54 -8.66
C THR A 57 1.07 13.84 -8.93
N ALA A 58 1.24 14.69 -7.91
CA ALA A 58 2.04 15.93 -8.03
C ALA A 58 3.56 15.69 -8.06
N THR A 59 4.05 14.53 -7.62
CA THR A 59 5.50 14.26 -7.42
C THR A 59 5.99 13.05 -8.22
N LEU A 60 5.09 12.19 -8.68
CA LEU A 60 5.44 10.91 -9.30
C LEU A 60 5.80 11.10 -10.77
N PRO A 61 6.86 10.40 -11.22
CA PRO A 61 7.08 10.14 -12.63
C PRO A 61 5.91 9.33 -13.21
N SER A 62 5.81 9.28 -14.54
CA SER A 62 4.71 8.66 -15.28
C SER A 62 4.37 7.24 -14.77
N PRO A 63 3.13 6.75 -14.90
CA PRO A 63 2.80 5.33 -14.68
C PRO A 63 3.71 4.35 -15.43
N ASP A 64 4.38 4.79 -16.50
CA ASP A 64 5.41 4.00 -17.20
C ASP A 64 6.68 3.80 -16.36
N ASP A 65 7.07 4.80 -15.57
CA ASP A 65 8.25 4.76 -14.71
C ASP A 65 8.03 3.81 -13.51
N ALA A 66 6.79 3.74 -13.01
CA ALA A 66 6.40 2.78 -11.97
C ALA A 66 6.50 1.34 -12.48
N ARG A 67 6.00 1.06 -13.70
CA ARG A 67 6.14 -0.26 -14.35
C ARG A 67 7.61 -0.62 -14.59
N ALA A 68 8.41 0.32 -15.09
CA ALA A 68 9.83 0.12 -15.32
C ALA A 68 10.59 -0.18 -14.00
N ARG A 69 10.10 0.31 -12.87
CA ARG A 69 10.67 0.06 -11.55
C ARG A 69 10.27 -1.32 -11.02
N GLU A 70 9.02 -1.73 -11.18
CA GLU A 70 8.56 -3.09 -10.87
C GLU A 70 9.29 -4.14 -11.70
N ASP A 71 9.44 -3.92 -13.01
CA ASP A 71 10.16 -4.84 -13.90
C ASP A 71 11.64 -4.96 -13.53
N ARG A 72 12.21 -3.91 -12.94
CA ARG A 72 13.58 -3.92 -12.42
C ARG A 72 13.67 -4.75 -11.15
N VAL A 73 12.77 -4.54 -10.19
CA VAL A 73 12.72 -5.33 -8.94
C VAL A 73 12.50 -6.81 -9.28
N ARG A 74 11.55 -7.10 -10.18
CA ARG A 74 11.27 -8.46 -10.65
C ARG A 74 12.49 -9.13 -11.27
N ARG A 75 13.21 -8.42 -12.15
CA ARG A 75 14.47 -8.93 -12.72
C ARG A 75 15.50 -9.28 -11.65
N VAL A 76 15.66 -8.44 -10.62
CA VAL A 76 16.62 -8.70 -9.54
C VAL A 76 16.23 -9.94 -8.72
N LEU A 77 14.93 -10.15 -8.51
CA LEU A 77 14.40 -11.34 -7.84
C LEU A 77 14.59 -12.60 -8.71
N GLU A 78 14.36 -12.49 -10.03
CA GLU A 78 14.56 -13.59 -10.99
C GLU A 78 16.04 -13.96 -11.18
N THR A 79 16.97 -13.00 -11.07
CA THR A 79 18.42 -13.26 -11.13
C THR A 79 18.99 -13.82 -9.81
N GLY A 80 18.14 -14.12 -8.82
CA GLY A 80 18.53 -14.84 -7.60
C GLY A 80 19.53 -14.12 -6.70
N THR A 81 19.64 -12.79 -6.80
CA THR A 81 20.72 -12.00 -6.17
C THR A 81 20.33 -11.37 -4.83
N VAL A 82 19.27 -11.87 -4.16
CA VAL A 82 18.86 -11.38 -2.84
C VAL A 82 19.39 -12.32 -1.77
N VAL A 83 20.50 -11.95 -1.15
CA VAL A 83 21.00 -12.59 0.07
C VAL A 83 20.20 -12.04 1.24
N VAL A 84 19.33 -12.88 1.82
CA VAL A 84 18.69 -12.60 3.10
C VAL A 84 19.61 -13.17 4.18
N HIS A 85 20.16 -12.30 5.03
CA HIS A 85 20.98 -12.69 6.20
C HIS A 85 20.11 -13.15 7.36
#